data_AF-A0A7J9ZNW8-F1
#
_entry.id   AF-A0A7J9ZNW8-F1
#
_cell.length_a   1.000
_cell.length_b   1.000
_cell.length_c   1.000
_cell.angle_alpha   90.00
_cell.angle_beta   90.00
_cell.angle_gamma   90.00
#
_symmetry.space_group_name_H-M   'P 1'
#
loop_
_entity.id
_entity.type
_entity.pdbx_description
1 polymer ?
#
loop_
_entity_poly.entity_id
_entity_poly.type
_entity_poly.pdbx_seq_one_letter_code
_entity_poly.pdbx_strand_id
1 'polypeptide(L)'
;MNPPRPAVPFSAVALVVTALLAAACSGSGGAATAPDEPPLGTVTTPSSADEVELPLDPYLGVDVRDEVDTAIDRVVRDCMRKHGQRWSAVDYRGRIDELSATDPYLFVSEEQARERGYRPDHDPIAKRMERAAPGRELDEAGEAVYVGGPGAPKGVPEGGCSAEGQRSVGAPPAGDTTLPETLANRAREQAETDSRVEAAVRAWSACMRQAGYRYRGPENAAADPRWAGGGAAGPQETKAARADVTCKATSRLTGTWVAAQNAYQRKQIERNRTALAPILTWWREQERNAERILEKD
;
A
#
# COMPACT_ATOMS: atom_id res chain seq x y z
N MET A 1 23.29 -13.76 -66.31
CA MET A 1 24.42 -14.54 -66.86
C MET A 1 24.45 -15.87 -66.13
N ASN A 2 24.22 -16.97 -66.86
CA ASN A 2 24.45 -18.33 -66.42
C ASN A 2 25.55 -18.91 -67.32
N PRO A 3 26.43 -19.77 -66.81
CA PRO A 3 26.58 -21.07 -67.44
C PRO A 3 26.63 -22.24 -66.42
N PRO A 4 26.53 -23.49 -66.90
CA PRO A 4 25.97 -24.63 -66.17
C PRO A 4 27.01 -25.61 -65.58
N ARG A 5 26.45 -26.58 -64.83
CA ARG A 5 27.06 -27.76 -64.19
C ARG A 5 27.96 -28.61 -65.11
N PRO A 6 28.81 -29.46 -64.50
CA PRO A 6 28.91 -30.86 -64.90
C PRO A 6 28.45 -31.81 -63.79
N ALA A 7 28.11 -33.03 -64.20
CA ALA A 7 27.30 -33.99 -63.47
C ALA A 7 28.00 -35.36 -63.35
N VAL A 8 27.59 -36.13 -62.33
CA VAL A 8 27.61 -37.63 -62.18
C VAL A 8 29.03 -38.26 -62.00
N PRO A 9 29.24 -39.35 -61.21
CA PRO A 9 28.29 -40.44 -61.05
C PRO A 9 28.02 -41.11 -59.70
N PHE A 10 26.87 -41.77 -59.75
CA PHE A 10 26.30 -42.78 -58.87
C PHE A 10 27.29 -43.85 -58.41
N SER A 11 27.19 -44.22 -57.13
CA SER A 11 27.25 -45.63 -56.73
C SER A 11 26.32 -45.83 -55.54
N ALA A 12 25.43 -46.80 -55.72
CA ALA A 12 24.42 -47.27 -54.80
C ALA A 12 25.02 -48.24 -53.76
N VAL A 13 24.14 -48.76 -52.88
CA VAL A 13 24.31 -49.88 -51.91
C VAL A 13 24.61 -49.34 -50.49
N ALA A 14 23.88 -49.64 -49.41
CA ALA A 14 22.86 -50.64 -49.11
C ALA A 14 21.87 -50.13 -48.04
N LEU A 15 20.66 -50.68 -48.11
CA LEU A 15 19.64 -50.70 -47.06
C LEU A 15 20.17 -51.16 -45.70
N VAL A 16 19.86 -50.40 -44.65
CA VAL A 16 19.57 -50.97 -43.32
C VAL A 16 18.25 -50.37 -42.84
N VAL A 17 17.22 -51.21 -42.85
CA VAL A 17 15.93 -50.95 -42.21
C VAL A 17 16.13 -51.10 -40.70
N THR A 18 15.73 -50.10 -39.93
CA THR A 18 15.42 -50.29 -38.51
C THR A 18 14.20 -49.46 -38.17
N ALA A 19 13.04 -50.12 -38.22
CA ALA A 19 11.83 -49.65 -37.57
C ALA A 19 11.90 -50.06 -36.10
N LEU A 20 11.54 -49.18 -35.16
CA LEU A 20 10.79 -49.50 -33.94
C LEU A 20 10.44 -48.22 -33.14
N LEU A 21 9.12 -48.01 -33.02
CA LEU A 21 8.34 -47.55 -31.87
C LEU A 21 8.18 -46.04 -31.57
N ALA A 22 6.92 -45.64 -31.69
CA ALA A 22 6.31 -44.47 -31.10
C ALA A 22 6.38 -44.50 -29.56
N ALA A 23 6.73 -43.35 -28.97
CA ALA A 23 6.28 -42.97 -27.64
C ALA A 23 5.71 -41.55 -27.74
N ALA A 24 4.38 -41.49 -27.73
CA ALA A 24 3.65 -40.27 -27.45
C ALA A 24 3.93 -39.87 -25.99
N CYS A 25 4.52 -38.70 -25.80
CA CYS A 25 4.41 -37.99 -24.53
C CYS A 25 3.58 -36.73 -24.78
N SER A 26 2.28 -36.88 -24.55
CA SER A 26 1.42 -35.80 -24.06
C SER A 26 2.05 -35.29 -22.76
N GLY A 27 2.90 -34.28 -22.88
CA GLY A 27 3.42 -33.50 -21.76
C GLY A 27 2.54 -32.28 -21.58
N SER A 28 1.60 -32.40 -20.64
CA SER A 28 0.73 -31.36 -20.11
C SER A 28 1.42 -30.00 -20.07
N GLY A 29 0.76 -28.98 -20.61
CA GLY A 29 1.15 -27.58 -20.46
C GLY A 29 1.21 -27.22 -18.97
N GLY A 30 2.39 -27.37 -18.38
CA GLY A 30 2.74 -26.65 -17.17
C GLY A 30 2.76 -25.18 -17.56
N ALA A 31 1.86 -24.39 -16.98
CA ALA A 31 2.04 -22.96 -16.93
C ALA A 31 3.48 -22.73 -16.43
N ALA A 32 4.33 -22.18 -17.29
CA ALA A 32 5.67 -21.80 -16.90
C ALA A 32 5.52 -20.87 -15.70
N THR A 33 5.90 -21.35 -14.53
CA THR A 33 6.02 -20.50 -13.34
C THR A 33 6.97 -19.40 -13.75
N ALA A 34 6.50 -18.15 -13.76
CA ALA A 34 7.36 -17.02 -14.12
C ALA A 34 8.60 -17.10 -13.21
N PRO A 35 9.84 -17.10 -13.75
CA PRO A 35 11.04 -17.45 -12.97
C PRO A 35 11.36 -16.54 -11.77
N ASP A 36 10.55 -15.51 -11.51
CA ASP A 36 10.81 -14.45 -10.53
C ASP A 36 9.76 -14.29 -9.41
N GLU A 37 8.69 -15.07 -9.43
CA GLU A 37 7.62 -15.00 -8.41
C GLU A 37 8.07 -15.62 -7.07
N PRO A 38 8.02 -14.89 -5.95
CA PRO A 38 8.36 -15.43 -4.64
C PRO A 38 7.28 -16.40 -4.14
N PRO A 39 7.62 -17.35 -3.25
CA PRO A 39 6.63 -18.19 -2.59
C PRO A 39 5.73 -17.34 -1.67
N LEU A 40 4.41 -17.53 -1.74
CA LEU A 40 3.44 -16.74 -0.95
C LEU A 40 3.39 -17.16 0.53
N GLY A 41 3.85 -18.36 0.87
CA GLY A 41 3.58 -18.95 2.18
C GLY A 41 2.09 -19.27 2.35
N THR A 42 1.59 -19.17 3.58
CA THR A 42 0.17 -19.39 3.89
C THR A 42 -0.67 -18.21 3.39
N VAL A 43 -1.68 -18.50 2.58
CA VAL A 43 -2.66 -17.50 2.11
C VAL A 43 -3.82 -17.45 3.09
N THR A 44 -3.96 -16.35 3.82
CA THR A 44 -5.12 -16.01 4.63
C THR A 44 -6.01 -15.02 3.88
N THR A 45 -7.31 -15.00 4.18
CA THR A 45 -8.25 -14.02 3.60
C THR A 45 -8.61 -13.02 4.68
N PRO A 46 -7.94 -11.85 4.74
CA PRO A 46 -8.31 -10.79 5.66
C PRO A 46 -9.70 -10.24 5.33
N SER A 47 -10.46 -9.90 6.36
CA SER A 47 -11.82 -9.36 6.26
C SER A 47 -11.87 -7.84 6.19
N SER A 48 -10.82 -7.17 6.67
CA SER A 48 -10.60 -5.71 6.60
C SER A 48 -9.13 -5.40 6.35
N ALA A 49 -8.82 -4.14 6.01
CA ALA A 49 -7.44 -3.68 5.84
C ALA A 49 -6.67 -3.70 7.18
N ASP A 50 -7.35 -3.49 8.31
CA ASP A 50 -6.75 -3.46 9.66
C ASP A 50 -6.21 -4.83 10.11
N GLU A 51 -6.68 -5.93 9.50
CA GLU A 51 -6.15 -7.28 9.74
C GLU A 51 -4.86 -7.56 8.96
N VAL A 52 -4.41 -6.62 8.12
CA VAL A 52 -3.26 -6.81 7.24
C VAL A 52 -2.03 -6.13 7.79
N GLU A 53 -1.07 -6.95 8.20
CA GLU A 53 0.29 -6.51 8.48
C GLU A 53 1.18 -6.74 7.26
N LEU A 54 1.80 -5.67 6.75
CA LEU A 54 2.74 -5.72 5.64
C LEU A 54 4.19 -5.63 6.14
N PRO A 55 5.15 -6.37 5.54
CA PRO A 55 6.53 -6.42 6.02
C PRO A 55 7.27 -5.07 6.07
N LEU A 56 6.87 -4.09 5.26
CA LEU A 56 7.46 -2.75 5.23
C LEU A 56 6.83 -1.77 6.23
N ASP A 57 5.71 -2.13 6.89
CA ASP A 57 5.00 -1.24 7.83
C ASP A 57 5.90 -0.70 8.95
N PRO A 58 6.80 -1.50 9.58
CA PRO A 58 7.74 -0.97 10.58
C PRO A 58 8.75 0.04 10.04
N TYR A 59 9.01 0.04 8.74
CA TYR A 59 9.93 0.99 8.08
C TYR A 59 9.19 2.27 7.63
N LEU A 60 7.86 2.21 7.49
CA LEU A 60 6.99 3.33 7.21
C LEU A 60 6.49 4.03 8.49
N GLY A 61 6.67 3.37 9.64
CA GLY A 61 6.24 3.85 10.94
C GLY A 61 4.73 3.73 11.14
N VAL A 62 4.07 2.79 10.45
CA VAL A 62 2.61 2.62 10.51
C VAL A 62 2.12 2.45 11.96
N ASP A 63 2.81 1.61 12.74
CA ASP A 63 2.39 1.26 14.11
C ASP A 63 2.61 2.38 15.13
N VAL A 64 3.58 3.27 14.87
CA VAL A 64 4.07 4.23 15.87
C VAL A 64 3.73 5.68 15.53
N ARG A 65 3.34 5.97 14.28
CA ARG A 65 3.23 7.36 13.81
C ARG A 65 2.21 8.16 14.60
N ASP A 66 1.05 7.58 14.88
CA ASP A 66 -0.01 8.22 15.65
C ASP A 66 0.47 8.70 17.02
N GLU A 67 1.27 7.88 17.71
CA GLU A 67 1.84 8.21 19.00
C GLU A 67 2.94 9.27 18.87
N VAL A 68 3.82 9.13 17.88
CA VAL A 68 4.89 10.09 17.57
C VAL A 68 4.32 11.47 17.25
N ASP A 69 3.30 11.55 16.39
CA ASP A 69 2.65 12.81 16.01
C ASP A 69 1.94 13.44 17.22
N THR A 70 1.35 12.63 18.10
CA THR A 70 0.73 13.10 19.36
C THR A 70 1.78 13.70 20.29
N ALA A 71 2.94 13.05 20.42
CA ALA A 71 4.05 13.55 21.24
C ALA A 71 4.65 14.84 20.66
N ILE A 72 4.87 14.90 19.35
CA ILE A 72 5.32 16.12 18.65
C ILE A 72 4.36 17.27 18.96
N ASP A 73 3.06 17.04 18.78
CA ASP A 73 2.06 18.10 18.91
C ASP A 73 1.89 18.58 20.37
N ARG A 74 2.14 17.71 21.35
CA ARG A 74 2.24 18.10 22.76
C ARG A 74 3.41 19.05 23.01
N VAL A 75 4.57 18.78 22.43
CA VAL A 75 5.74 19.68 22.54
C VAL A 75 5.48 21.00 21.82
N VAL A 76 4.89 20.96 20.62
CA VAL A 76 4.47 22.18 19.90
C VAL A 76 3.53 23.01 20.76
N ARG A 77 2.51 22.39 21.35
CA ARG A 77 1.56 23.07 22.26
C ARG A 77 2.29 23.81 23.38
N ASP A 78 3.23 23.15 24.06
CA ASP A 78 3.93 23.75 25.20
C ASP A 78 4.83 24.90 24.79
N CYS A 79 5.51 24.80 23.64
CA CYS A 79 6.27 25.89 23.04
C CYS A 79 5.35 27.07 22.65
N MET A 80 4.26 26.82 21.93
CA MET A 80 3.32 27.84 21.49
C MET A 80 2.74 28.60 22.69
N ARG A 81 2.32 27.88 23.75
CA ARG A 81 1.80 28.47 24.99
C ARG A 81 2.84 29.33 25.72
N LYS A 82 4.11 28.91 25.73
CA LYS A 82 5.21 29.70 26.31
C LYS A 82 5.39 31.05 25.60
N HIS A 83 5.06 31.13 24.32
CA HIS A 83 5.10 32.34 23.50
C HIS A 83 3.74 33.05 23.40
N GLY A 84 2.79 32.73 24.28
CA GLY A 84 1.48 33.40 24.36
C GLY A 84 0.50 33.00 23.26
N GLN A 85 0.84 32.00 22.43
CA GLN A 85 -0.01 31.53 21.35
C GLN A 85 -0.97 30.45 21.83
N ARG A 86 -2.15 30.42 21.20
CA ARG A 86 -3.10 29.31 21.38
C ARG A 86 -2.71 28.17 20.46
N TRP A 87 -2.67 26.96 21.01
CA TRP A 87 -2.49 25.73 20.26
C TRP A 87 -3.24 24.63 20.99
N SER A 88 -4.26 24.06 20.36
CA SER A 88 -4.92 22.86 20.86
C SER A 88 -4.17 21.64 20.34
N ALA A 89 -3.63 20.85 21.27
CA ALA A 89 -3.04 19.58 20.91
C ALA A 89 -4.12 18.60 20.44
N VAL A 90 -3.83 17.83 19.40
CA VAL A 90 -4.65 16.73 18.91
C VAL A 90 -4.00 15.43 19.32
N ASP A 91 -4.81 14.56 19.93
CA ASP A 91 -4.46 13.16 20.08
C ASP A 91 -4.73 12.45 18.74
N TYR A 92 -3.66 12.10 18.04
CA TYR A 92 -3.75 11.45 16.74
C TYR A 92 -3.95 9.94 16.85
N ARG A 93 -3.89 9.35 18.05
CA ARG A 93 -4.05 7.90 18.23
C ARG A 93 -5.39 7.39 17.71
N GLY A 94 -5.32 6.36 16.88
CA GLY A 94 -6.47 5.79 16.18
C GLY A 94 -7.04 6.72 15.13
N ARG A 95 -6.26 7.69 14.64
CA ARG A 95 -6.70 8.61 13.59
C ARG A 95 -5.95 8.37 12.29
N ILE A 96 -4.68 8.01 12.22
CA ILE A 96 -3.98 7.90 10.92
C ILE A 96 -4.18 6.51 10.29
N ASP A 97 -5.23 6.37 9.48
CA ASP A 97 -5.53 5.12 8.74
C ASP A 97 -4.84 5.03 7.36
N GLU A 98 -4.18 6.12 6.91
CA GLU A 98 -3.79 6.32 5.49
C GLU A 98 -2.39 5.78 5.11
N LEU A 99 -1.64 5.17 6.03
CA LEU A 99 -0.24 4.80 5.79
C LEU A 99 -0.03 3.36 5.32
N SER A 100 -1.04 2.50 5.46
CA SER A 100 -0.91 1.12 4.99
C SER A 100 -0.88 1.07 3.47
N ALA A 101 0.07 0.31 2.90
CA ALA A 101 0.19 0.11 1.46
C ALA A 101 -0.86 -0.86 0.88
N THR A 102 -1.92 -1.13 1.62
CA THR A 102 -3.09 -1.89 1.16
C THR A 102 -3.91 -1.08 0.18
N ASP A 103 -4.35 -1.71 -0.90
CA ASP A 103 -5.26 -1.09 -1.86
C ASP A 103 -6.70 -1.07 -1.30
N PRO A 104 -7.31 0.11 -1.01
CA PRO A 104 -8.60 0.18 -0.31
C PRO A 104 -9.74 -0.53 -1.04
N TYR A 105 -9.69 -0.55 -2.37
CA TYR A 105 -10.69 -1.25 -3.19
C TYR A 105 -10.68 -2.77 -2.98
N LEU A 106 -9.67 -3.36 -2.34
CA LEU A 106 -9.65 -4.79 -2.02
C LEU A 106 -10.47 -5.12 -0.76
N PHE A 107 -10.76 -4.13 0.09
CA PHE A 107 -11.30 -4.30 1.45
C PHE A 107 -12.68 -3.64 1.62
N VAL A 108 -13.60 -3.94 0.71
CA VAL A 108 -15.01 -3.58 0.89
C VAL A 108 -15.63 -4.63 1.82
N SER A 109 -16.10 -4.23 3.00
CA SER A 109 -16.78 -5.14 3.93
C SER A 109 -18.21 -5.44 3.47
N GLU A 110 -18.82 -6.53 3.97
CA GLU A 110 -20.24 -6.79 3.67
C GLU A 110 -21.17 -5.68 4.20
N GLU A 111 -20.84 -5.13 5.36
CA GLU A 111 -21.57 -4.02 5.98
C GLU A 111 -21.45 -2.75 5.13
N GLN A 112 -20.24 -2.36 4.76
CA GLN A 112 -20.00 -1.21 3.87
C GLN A 112 -20.72 -1.41 2.53
N ALA A 113 -20.56 -2.57 1.90
CA ALA A 113 -21.22 -2.88 0.64
C ALA A 113 -22.75 -2.76 0.73
N ARG A 114 -23.34 -3.14 1.88
CA ARG A 114 -24.80 -3.06 2.14
C ARG A 114 -25.28 -1.64 2.37
N GLU A 115 -24.54 -0.85 3.12
CA GLU A 115 -25.02 0.44 3.63
C GLU A 115 -24.55 1.62 2.76
N ARG A 116 -23.35 1.50 2.22
CA ARG A 116 -22.60 2.57 1.57
C ARG A 116 -22.05 2.20 0.20
N GLY A 117 -22.27 0.99 -0.30
CA GLY A 117 -21.75 0.59 -1.62
C GLY A 117 -20.21 0.63 -1.66
N TYR A 118 -19.64 1.40 -2.58
CA TYR A 118 -18.19 1.63 -2.67
C TYR A 118 -17.75 2.93 -1.98
N ARG A 119 -18.66 3.64 -1.33
CA ARG A 119 -18.31 4.89 -0.65
C ARG A 119 -17.40 4.60 0.55
N PRO A 120 -16.34 5.40 0.76
CA PRO A 120 -15.55 5.30 1.97
C PRO A 120 -16.43 5.59 3.20
N ASP A 121 -16.04 5.05 4.34
CA ASP A 121 -16.80 5.18 5.59
C ASP A 121 -16.98 6.63 6.05
N HIS A 122 -16.06 7.51 5.62
CA HIS A 122 -16.13 8.95 5.86
C HIS A 122 -15.72 9.71 4.61
N ASP A 123 -16.31 10.89 4.39
CA ASP A 123 -15.76 11.87 3.45
C ASP A 123 -14.34 12.25 3.94
N PRO A 124 -13.28 12.00 3.15
CA PRO A 124 -11.92 12.35 3.53
C PRO A 124 -11.77 13.83 3.89
N ILE A 125 -12.58 14.71 3.26
CA ILE A 125 -12.63 16.14 3.55
C ILE A 125 -13.29 16.37 4.90
N ALA A 126 -14.42 15.72 5.20
CA ALA A 126 -15.08 15.82 6.50
C ALA A 126 -14.20 15.29 7.63
N LYS A 127 -13.51 14.14 7.44
CA LYS A 127 -12.55 13.61 8.43
C LYS A 127 -11.36 14.55 8.61
N ARG A 128 -10.86 15.17 7.52
CA ARG A 128 -9.80 16.19 7.59
C ARG A 128 -10.25 17.45 8.32
N MET A 129 -11.50 17.88 8.13
CA MET A 129 -12.09 19.02 8.83
C MET A 129 -12.40 18.71 10.30
N GLU A 130 -12.83 17.49 10.63
CA GLU A 130 -13.03 17.02 12.02
C GLU A 130 -11.69 16.86 12.76
N ARG A 131 -10.62 16.50 12.04
CA ARG A 131 -9.23 16.52 12.54
C ARG A 131 -8.65 17.93 12.65
N ALA A 132 -9.25 18.94 12.03
CA ALA A 132 -8.80 20.32 12.20
C ALA A 132 -9.10 20.73 13.65
N ALA A 133 -8.06 20.81 14.46
CA ALA A 133 -8.22 21.16 15.87
C ALA A 133 -8.69 22.61 15.98
N PRO A 134 -9.87 22.90 16.56
CA PRO A 134 -10.27 24.27 16.85
C PRO A 134 -9.22 24.90 17.77
N GLY A 135 -8.69 26.07 17.42
CA GLY A 135 -7.59 26.72 18.15
C GLY A 135 -6.19 26.49 17.56
N ARG A 136 -6.09 26.02 16.30
CA ARG A 136 -4.87 26.06 15.48
C ARG A 136 -4.89 27.15 14.39
N GLU A 137 -5.90 28.03 14.39
CA GLU A 137 -5.89 29.22 13.54
C GLU A 137 -4.81 30.19 14.06
N LEU A 138 -3.78 30.42 13.25
CA LEU A 138 -2.68 31.32 13.58
C LEU A 138 -2.85 32.64 12.83
N ASP A 139 -2.63 33.75 13.55
CA ASP A 139 -2.33 35.02 12.92
C ASP A 139 -0.84 35.08 12.53
N GLU A 140 -0.40 36.19 11.93
CA GLU A 140 0.99 36.35 11.48
C GLU A 140 2.01 36.16 12.63
N ALA A 141 1.67 36.60 13.85
CA ALA A 141 2.53 36.43 15.01
C ALA A 141 2.60 34.96 15.47
N GLY A 142 1.46 34.26 15.45
CA GLY A 142 1.38 32.82 15.71
C GLY A 142 2.18 32.01 14.70
N GLU A 143 2.08 32.34 13.41
CA GLU A 143 2.84 31.69 12.35
C GLU A 143 4.34 31.90 12.53
N ALA A 144 4.77 33.13 12.86
CA ALA A 144 6.18 33.43 13.11
C ALA A 144 6.75 32.61 14.29
N VAL A 145 5.97 32.36 15.34
CA VAL A 145 6.36 31.47 16.46
C VAL A 145 6.38 30.00 16.02
N TYR A 146 5.40 29.57 15.23
CA TYR A 146 5.27 28.18 14.80
C TYR A 146 6.41 27.75 13.88
N VAL A 147 6.76 28.54 12.87
CA VAL A 147 7.83 28.25 11.90
C VAL A 147 9.19 28.89 12.23
N GLY A 148 9.24 29.80 13.21
CA GLY A 148 10.48 30.51 13.59
C GLY A 148 10.95 31.51 12.53
N GLY A 149 10.01 32.18 11.86
CA GLY A 149 10.26 33.11 10.76
C GLY A 149 10.55 34.56 11.17
N PRO A 150 10.69 35.48 10.21
CA PRO A 150 10.78 36.92 10.49
C PRO A 150 9.61 37.39 11.37
N GLY A 151 9.91 38.19 12.39
CA GLY A 151 8.91 38.64 13.36
C GLY A 151 8.73 37.71 14.57
N ALA A 152 9.40 36.54 14.61
CA ALA A 152 9.39 35.67 15.77
C ALA A 152 10.00 36.38 17.00
N PRO A 153 9.33 36.34 18.17
CA PRO A 153 9.88 36.87 19.41
C PRO A 153 11.21 36.23 19.80
N LYS A 154 12.04 36.97 20.55
CA LYS A 154 13.28 36.42 21.10
C LYS A 154 12.99 35.21 21.98
N GLY A 155 13.76 34.14 21.78
CA GLY A 155 13.63 32.89 22.55
C GLY A 155 12.74 31.83 21.89
N VAL A 156 12.11 32.13 20.74
CA VAL A 156 11.55 31.11 19.85
C VAL A 156 12.68 30.20 19.36
N PRO A 157 12.52 28.86 19.38
CA PRO A 157 13.53 27.93 18.89
C PRO A 157 13.87 28.16 17.41
N GLU A 158 15.06 27.71 17.00
CA GLU A 158 15.43 27.70 15.58
C GLU A 158 14.47 26.80 14.78
N GLY A 159 13.86 27.35 13.73
CA GLY A 159 12.79 26.68 12.97
C GLY A 159 11.44 26.63 13.70
N GLY A 160 11.29 27.38 14.79
CA GLY A 160 10.04 27.55 15.54
C GLY A 160 9.64 26.36 16.39
N CYS A 161 8.45 26.47 16.97
CA CYS A 161 7.86 25.41 17.78
C CYS A 161 7.65 24.11 17.00
N SER A 162 7.37 24.18 15.69
CA SER A 162 7.25 23.00 14.82
C SER A 162 8.54 22.19 14.76
N ALA A 163 9.68 22.86 14.54
CA ALA A 163 10.97 22.18 14.49
C ALA A 163 11.43 21.70 15.88
N GLU A 164 11.06 22.38 16.97
CA GLU A 164 11.27 21.87 18.33
C GLU A 164 10.53 20.56 18.56
N GLY A 165 9.25 20.50 18.19
CA GLY A 165 8.45 19.28 18.26
C GLY A 165 9.09 18.13 17.49
N GLN A 166 9.47 18.35 16.23
CA GLN A 166 10.13 17.32 15.41
C GLN A 166 11.47 16.86 15.99
N ARG A 167 12.30 17.77 16.51
CA ARG A 167 13.57 17.39 17.14
C ARG A 167 13.39 16.62 18.45
N SER A 168 12.27 16.82 19.15
CA SER A 168 12.02 16.19 20.46
C SER A 168 11.90 14.67 20.41
N VAL A 169 11.51 14.15 19.24
CA VAL A 169 11.35 12.71 18.98
C VAL A 169 12.57 12.10 18.26
N GLY A 170 13.45 12.92 17.69
CA GLY A 170 14.73 12.51 17.10
C GLY A 170 14.88 12.96 15.65
N ALA A 171 16.12 13.10 15.17
CA ALA A 171 16.38 13.49 13.78
C ALA A 171 16.26 12.28 12.84
N PRO A 172 15.76 12.46 11.60
CA PRO A 172 15.78 11.40 10.60
C PRO A 172 17.21 10.95 10.29
N PRO A 173 17.40 9.68 9.87
CA PRO A 173 18.72 9.20 9.51
C PRO A 173 19.22 9.91 8.24
N ALA A 174 20.54 9.97 8.07
CA ALA A 174 21.12 10.40 6.81
C ALA A 174 20.77 9.41 5.68
N GLY A 175 20.46 9.93 4.50
CA GLY A 175 20.12 9.14 3.32
C GLY A 175 18.68 9.33 2.85
N ASP A 176 18.20 8.40 2.04
CA ASP A 176 16.86 8.43 1.47
C ASP A 176 15.82 7.81 2.41
N THR A 177 15.07 8.65 3.12
CA THR A 177 13.97 8.23 4.00
C THR A 177 12.70 7.84 3.23
N THR A 178 12.63 8.07 1.92
CA THR A 178 11.50 7.69 1.05
C THR A 178 11.64 6.27 0.48
N LEU A 179 12.79 5.62 0.72
CA LEU A 179 13.07 4.27 0.24
C LEU A 179 11.99 3.24 0.65
N PRO A 180 11.49 3.19 1.90
CA PRO A 180 10.45 2.22 2.28
C PRO A 180 9.19 2.34 1.42
N GLU A 181 8.72 3.57 1.16
CA GLU A 181 7.55 3.85 0.33
C GLU A 181 7.80 3.40 -1.12
N THR A 182 8.97 3.72 -1.66
CA THR A 182 9.40 3.27 -3.00
C THR A 182 9.40 1.73 -3.10
N LEU A 183 9.90 1.04 -2.08
CA LEU A 183 9.94 -0.43 -2.06
C LEU A 183 8.54 -1.04 -1.88
N ALA A 184 7.67 -0.41 -1.09
CA ALA A 184 6.29 -0.84 -0.89
C ALA A 184 5.48 -0.72 -2.19
N ASN A 185 5.59 0.42 -2.88
CA ASN A 185 4.96 0.65 -4.18
C ASN A 185 5.47 -0.33 -5.24
N ARG A 186 6.78 -0.58 -5.28
CA ARG A 186 7.35 -1.60 -6.17
C ARG A 186 6.83 -3.00 -5.89
N ALA A 187 6.74 -3.38 -4.62
CA ALA A 187 6.21 -4.69 -4.23
C ALA A 187 4.72 -4.84 -4.58
N ARG A 188 3.94 -3.74 -4.50
CA ARG A 188 2.54 -3.68 -4.94
C ARG A 188 2.42 -3.90 -6.45
N GLU A 189 3.18 -3.19 -7.27
CA GLU A 189 3.20 -3.38 -8.74
C GLU A 189 3.64 -4.80 -9.15
N GLN A 190 4.56 -5.40 -8.39
CA GLN A 190 4.96 -6.79 -8.61
C GLN A 190 3.86 -7.79 -8.22
N ALA A 191 3.11 -7.51 -7.15
CA ALA A 191 1.96 -8.33 -6.77
C ALA A 191 0.81 -8.24 -7.79
N GLU A 192 0.56 -7.05 -8.35
CA GLU A 192 -0.44 -6.82 -9.41
C GLU A 192 -0.22 -7.71 -10.64
N THR A 193 1.05 -7.94 -10.99
CA THR A 193 1.47 -8.71 -12.16
C THR A 193 1.84 -10.16 -11.83
N ASP A 194 1.64 -10.59 -10.58
CA ASP A 194 1.85 -11.97 -10.16
C ASP A 194 0.81 -12.89 -10.80
N SER A 195 1.25 -13.99 -11.41
CA SER A 195 0.37 -14.90 -12.16
C SER A 195 -0.76 -15.48 -11.31
N ARG A 196 -0.54 -15.64 -10.00
CA ARG A 196 -1.56 -16.13 -9.05
C ARG A 196 -2.59 -15.04 -8.75
N VAL A 197 -2.16 -13.79 -8.63
CA VAL A 197 -3.04 -12.63 -8.47
C VAL A 197 -3.86 -12.43 -9.74
N GLU A 198 -3.23 -12.44 -10.93
CA GLU A 198 -3.95 -12.35 -12.19
C GLU A 198 -4.99 -13.47 -12.36
N ALA A 199 -4.66 -14.70 -11.92
CA ALA A 199 -5.61 -15.81 -11.94
C ALA A 199 -6.82 -15.56 -11.03
N ALA A 200 -6.59 -15.03 -9.83
CA ALA A 200 -7.66 -14.65 -8.91
C ALA A 200 -8.51 -13.49 -9.48
N VAL A 201 -7.89 -12.49 -10.10
CA VAL A 201 -8.59 -11.40 -10.79
C VAL A 201 -9.46 -11.94 -11.93
N ARG A 202 -8.93 -12.85 -12.77
CA ARG A 202 -9.72 -13.49 -13.85
C ARG A 202 -10.92 -14.26 -13.29
N ALA A 203 -10.75 -14.99 -12.20
CA ALA A 203 -11.84 -15.70 -11.53
C ALA A 203 -12.88 -14.73 -10.95
N TRP A 204 -12.43 -13.65 -10.32
CA TRP A 204 -13.29 -12.57 -9.82
C TRP A 204 -14.10 -11.92 -10.95
N SER A 205 -13.45 -11.55 -12.06
CA SER A 205 -14.13 -10.94 -13.22
C SER A 205 -15.16 -11.89 -13.84
N ALA A 206 -14.89 -13.19 -13.83
CA ALA A 206 -15.85 -14.20 -14.29
C ALA A 206 -17.08 -14.29 -13.36
N CYS A 207 -16.88 -14.22 -12.05
CA CYS A 207 -17.96 -14.15 -11.06
C CYS A 207 -18.79 -12.86 -11.24
N MET A 208 -18.13 -11.70 -11.36
CA MET A 208 -18.83 -10.42 -11.56
C MET A 208 -19.66 -10.43 -12.84
N ARG A 209 -19.18 -11.07 -13.91
CA ARG A 209 -19.95 -11.29 -15.14
C ARG A 209 -21.22 -12.10 -14.93
N GLN A 210 -21.17 -13.13 -14.11
CA GLN A 210 -22.36 -13.92 -13.74
C GLN A 210 -23.35 -13.07 -12.93
N ALA A 211 -22.84 -12.14 -12.11
CA ALA A 211 -23.65 -11.16 -11.37
C ALA A 211 -24.17 -9.99 -12.22
N GLY A 212 -23.82 -9.94 -13.52
CA GLY A 212 -24.30 -8.91 -14.46
C GLY A 212 -23.35 -7.71 -14.64
N TYR A 213 -22.13 -7.76 -14.11
CA TYR A 213 -21.14 -6.69 -14.18
C TYR A 213 -19.91 -7.08 -15.02
N ARG A 214 -19.32 -6.14 -15.74
CA ARG A 214 -18.15 -6.40 -16.60
C ARG A 214 -17.00 -5.47 -16.22
N TYR A 215 -16.06 -6.00 -15.45
CA TYR A 215 -14.88 -5.27 -14.99
C TYR A 215 -13.61 -6.10 -15.24
N ARG A 216 -12.50 -5.41 -15.52
CA ARG A 216 -11.19 -6.08 -15.71
C ARG A 216 -10.55 -6.41 -14.37
N GLY A 217 -10.72 -5.56 -13.37
CA GLY A 217 -10.31 -5.78 -11.99
C GLY A 217 -11.21 -5.04 -10.99
N PRO A 218 -11.06 -5.34 -9.69
CA PRO A 218 -11.84 -4.73 -8.60
C PRO A 218 -11.71 -3.21 -8.54
N GLU A 219 -10.56 -2.65 -8.91
CA GLU A 219 -10.33 -1.22 -9.02
C GLU A 219 -11.28 -0.55 -10.02
N ASN A 220 -11.61 -1.23 -11.14
CA ASN A 220 -12.58 -0.70 -12.08
C ASN A 220 -14.02 -0.77 -11.56
N ALA A 221 -14.32 -1.72 -10.68
CA ALA A 221 -15.65 -1.83 -10.08
C ALA A 221 -15.91 -0.71 -9.08
N ALA A 222 -14.91 -0.40 -8.26
CA ALA A 222 -14.94 0.69 -7.29
C ALA A 222 -14.94 2.07 -7.99
N ALA A 223 -14.18 2.22 -9.07
CA ALA A 223 -14.08 3.47 -9.83
C ALA A 223 -15.11 3.61 -10.97
N ASP A 224 -16.19 2.81 -10.98
CA ASP A 224 -17.17 2.88 -12.07
C ASP A 224 -17.85 4.27 -12.12
N PRO A 225 -17.83 4.97 -13.28
CA PRO A 225 -18.44 6.29 -13.43
C PRO A 225 -19.92 6.36 -13.07
N ARG A 226 -20.65 5.23 -13.08
CA ARG A 226 -22.04 5.15 -12.61
C ARG A 226 -22.20 5.55 -11.14
N TRP A 227 -21.13 5.47 -10.34
CA TRP A 227 -21.11 5.85 -8.93
C TRP A 227 -20.53 7.26 -8.70
N ALA A 228 -20.10 7.99 -9.75
CA ALA A 228 -19.36 9.25 -9.61
C ALA A 228 -20.18 10.45 -9.07
N GLY A 229 -21.47 10.29 -8.79
CA GLY A 229 -22.31 11.32 -8.18
C GLY A 229 -22.02 11.51 -6.68
N GLY A 230 -22.15 12.73 -6.17
CA GLY A 230 -22.11 12.98 -4.72
C GLY A 230 -23.35 12.44 -3.99
N GLY A 231 -23.23 12.21 -2.67
CA GLY A 231 -24.33 11.74 -1.82
C GLY A 231 -24.27 10.24 -1.49
N ALA A 232 -25.37 9.71 -0.94
CA ALA A 232 -25.47 8.32 -0.52
C ALA A 232 -25.44 7.36 -1.72
N ALA A 233 -24.90 6.16 -1.50
CA ALA A 233 -24.83 5.12 -2.52
C ALA A 233 -26.23 4.74 -3.02
N GLY A 234 -26.38 4.69 -4.34
CA GLY A 234 -27.62 4.24 -4.98
C GLY A 234 -27.77 2.71 -4.95
N PRO A 235 -28.99 2.18 -5.16
CA PRO A 235 -29.24 0.73 -5.12
C PRO A 235 -28.37 -0.10 -6.08
N GLN A 236 -27.99 0.47 -7.22
CA GLN A 236 -27.11 -0.20 -8.18
C GLN A 236 -25.67 -0.32 -7.66
N GLU A 237 -25.18 0.70 -6.96
CA GLU A 237 -23.84 0.73 -6.36
C GLU A 237 -23.76 -0.33 -5.26
N THR A 238 -24.72 -0.31 -4.33
CA THR A 238 -24.86 -1.31 -3.25
C THR A 238 -24.90 -2.75 -3.79
N LYS A 239 -25.69 -2.98 -4.85
CA LYS A 239 -25.79 -4.31 -5.48
C LYS A 239 -24.46 -4.73 -6.11
N ALA A 240 -23.74 -3.80 -6.74
CA ALA A 240 -22.43 -4.07 -7.34
C ALA A 240 -21.38 -4.37 -6.28
N ALA A 241 -21.33 -3.59 -5.20
CA ALA A 241 -20.42 -3.80 -4.07
C ALA A 241 -20.66 -5.15 -3.38
N ARG A 242 -21.93 -5.52 -3.14
CA ARG A 242 -22.25 -6.85 -2.56
C ARG A 242 -21.82 -8.02 -3.46
N ALA A 243 -22.00 -7.88 -4.77
CA ALA A 243 -21.51 -8.87 -5.73
C ALA A 243 -19.98 -8.96 -5.70
N ASP A 244 -19.29 -7.82 -5.61
CA ASP A 244 -17.83 -7.75 -5.51
C ASP A 244 -17.30 -8.46 -4.25
N VAL A 245 -17.88 -8.19 -3.08
CA VAL A 245 -17.54 -8.91 -1.82
C VAL A 245 -17.64 -10.42 -2.00
N THR A 246 -18.76 -10.90 -2.56
CA THR A 246 -19.00 -12.33 -2.81
C THR A 246 -17.98 -12.90 -3.80
N CYS A 247 -17.68 -12.15 -4.87
CA CYS A 247 -16.75 -12.58 -5.90
C CYS A 247 -15.30 -12.59 -5.42
N LYS A 248 -14.89 -11.65 -4.56
CA LYS A 248 -13.56 -11.65 -3.92
C LYS A 248 -13.38 -12.85 -3.01
N ALA A 249 -14.38 -13.17 -2.20
CA ALA A 249 -14.37 -14.35 -1.33
C ALA A 249 -14.25 -15.64 -2.15
N THR A 250 -15.07 -15.79 -3.21
CA THR A 250 -15.10 -17.01 -4.05
C THR A 250 -13.80 -17.20 -4.84
N SER A 251 -13.21 -16.10 -5.33
CA SER A 251 -11.95 -16.12 -6.09
C SER A 251 -10.70 -16.13 -5.20
N ARG A 252 -10.84 -15.94 -3.88
CA ARG A 252 -9.74 -15.72 -2.92
C ARG A 252 -8.83 -14.55 -3.31
N LEU A 253 -9.39 -13.54 -3.97
CA LEU A 253 -8.62 -12.44 -4.54
C LEU A 253 -7.85 -11.66 -3.48
N THR A 254 -8.53 -11.13 -2.47
CA THR A 254 -7.91 -10.31 -1.41
C THR A 254 -6.76 -11.05 -0.73
N GLY A 255 -6.98 -12.30 -0.32
CA GLY A 255 -5.95 -13.10 0.34
C GLY A 255 -4.74 -13.38 -0.56
N THR A 256 -4.98 -13.72 -1.83
CA THR A 256 -3.90 -13.99 -2.79
C THR A 256 -3.06 -12.73 -3.06
N TRP A 257 -3.72 -11.58 -3.19
CA TRP A 257 -3.06 -10.28 -3.38
C TRP A 257 -2.20 -9.90 -2.18
N VAL A 258 -2.75 -9.96 -0.97
CA VAL A 258 -2.03 -9.64 0.26
C VAL A 258 -0.84 -10.56 0.47
N ALA A 259 -0.99 -11.86 0.20
CA ALA A 259 0.10 -12.81 0.30
C ALA A 259 1.21 -12.55 -0.73
N ALA A 260 0.85 -12.18 -1.96
CA ALA A 260 1.81 -11.75 -3.00
C ALA A 260 2.56 -10.48 -2.59
N GLN A 261 1.85 -9.44 -2.15
CA GLN A 261 2.45 -8.20 -1.70
C GLN A 261 3.41 -8.45 -0.52
N ASN A 262 3.00 -9.26 0.46
CA ASN A 262 3.85 -9.72 1.56
C ASN A 262 5.15 -10.38 1.05
N ALA A 263 5.03 -11.32 0.12
CA ALA A 263 6.18 -12.06 -0.41
C ALA A 263 7.15 -11.14 -1.17
N TYR A 264 6.64 -10.20 -1.96
CA TYR A 264 7.46 -9.21 -2.66
C TYR A 264 8.10 -8.21 -1.69
N GLN A 265 7.38 -7.72 -0.68
CA GLN A 265 7.96 -6.83 0.32
C GLN A 265 9.10 -7.51 1.09
N ARG A 266 8.96 -8.78 1.49
CA ARG A 266 10.06 -9.54 2.10
C ARG A 266 11.29 -9.62 1.19
N LYS A 267 11.08 -9.86 -0.11
CA LYS A 267 12.16 -9.86 -1.12
C LYS A 267 12.83 -8.48 -1.24
N GLN A 268 12.05 -7.39 -1.19
CA GLN A 268 12.60 -6.03 -1.20
C GLN A 268 13.39 -5.73 0.08
N ILE A 269 12.89 -6.10 1.25
CA ILE A 269 13.58 -5.93 2.52
C ILE A 269 14.91 -6.67 2.51
N GLU A 270 14.93 -7.94 2.08
CA GLU A 270 16.15 -8.74 2.01
C GLU A 270 17.23 -8.10 1.14
N ARG A 271 16.84 -7.52 0.00
CA ARG A 271 17.76 -6.85 -0.93
C ARG A 271 18.25 -5.49 -0.43
N ASN A 272 17.49 -4.84 0.46
CA ASN A 272 17.76 -3.46 0.91
C ASN A 272 18.03 -3.36 2.42
N ARG A 273 18.33 -4.46 3.11
CA ARG A 273 18.48 -4.52 4.58
C ARG A 273 19.39 -3.42 5.13
N THR A 274 20.55 -3.21 4.49
CA THR A 274 21.53 -2.20 4.95
C THR A 274 20.99 -0.78 4.84
N ALA A 275 20.25 -0.46 3.76
CA ALA A 275 19.66 0.86 3.56
C ALA A 275 18.43 1.10 4.45
N LEU A 276 17.68 0.03 4.77
CA LEU A 276 16.49 0.10 5.61
C LEU A 276 16.78 0.10 7.12
N ALA A 277 17.91 -0.47 7.55
CA ALA A 277 18.23 -0.60 8.98
C ALA A 277 18.30 0.73 9.77
N PRO A 278 18.87 1.83 9.23
CA PRO A 278 18.85 3.12 9.90
C PRO A 278 17.43 3.67 10.09
N ILE A 279 16.53 3.43 9.13
CA ILE A 279 15.13 3.91 9.17
C ILE A 279 14.36 3.17 10.28
N LEU A 280 14.51 1.86 10.38
CA LEU A 280 13.89 1.08 11.46
C LEU A 280 14.43 1.50 12.84
N THR A 281 15.73 1.78 12.93
CA THR A 281 16.34 2.26 14.18
C THR A 281 15.78 3.63 14.58
N TRP A 282 15.61 4.51 13.60
CA TRP A 282 15.01 5.82 13.79
C TRP A 282 13.56 5.73 14.27
N TRP A 283 12.69 4.93 13.65
CA TRP A 283 11.30 4.77 14.13
C TRP A 283 11.22 4.26 15.57
N ARG A 284 12.06 3.30 15.95
CA ARG A 284 12.14 2.82 17.34
C ARG A 284 12.64 3.89 18.32
N GLU A 285 13.50 4.80 17.88
CA GLU A 285 13.92 5.93 18.68
C GLU A 285 12.81 6.96 18.86
N GLN A 286 12.07 7.25 17.78
CA GLN A 286 10.90 8.12 17.80
C GLN A 286 9.85 7.62 18.80
N GLU A 287 9.50 6.34 18.71
CA GLU A 287 8.56 5.67 19.61
C GLU A 287 8.97 5.84 21.09
N ARG A 288 10.18 5.46 21.48
CA ARG A 288 10.67 5.62 22.86
C ARG A 288 10.67 7.07 23.34
N ASN A 289 10.99 8.02 22.46
CA ASN A 289 10.97 9.43 22.81
C ASN A 289 9.54 9.96 22.96
N ALA A 290 8.63 9.48 22.12
CA ALA A 290 7.21 9.80 22.18
C ALA A 290 6.59 9.30 23.49
N GLU A 291 6.78 8.03 23.84
CA GLU A 291 6.35 7.44 25.11
C GLU A 291 6.80 8.31 26.30
N ARG A 292 8.09 8.65 26.37
CA ARG A 292 8.67 9.48 27.43
C ARG A 292 8.09 10.90 27.47
N ILE A 293 7.70 11.48 26.32
CA ILE A 293 7.04 12.79 26.27
C ILE A 293 5.62 12.67 26.83
N LEU A 294 4.92 11.60 26.45
CA LEU A 294 3.53 11.36 26.82
C LEU A 294 3.34 10.97 28.29
N GLU A 295 4.31 10.29 28.91
CA GLU A 295 4.30 9.91 30.34
C GLU A 295 4.47 11.08 31.32
N LYS A 296 4.95 12.25 30.89
CA LYS A 296 5.29 13.37 31.79
C LYS A 296 4.10 14.23 32.26
N ASP A 297 2.86 13.78 32.02
CA ASP A 297 1.63 14.41 32.54
C ASP A 297 1.10 13.64 33.76
#